data_AF-A0A941NMR9-F1
#
_entry.id   AF-A0A941NMR9-F1
#
_cell.length_a   1.000
_cell.length_b   1.000
_cell.length_c   1.000
_cell.angle_alpha   90.00
_cell.angle_beta   90.00
_cell.angle_gamma   90.00
#
_symmetry.space_group_name_H-M   'P 1'
#
loop_
_entity.id
_entity.type
_entity.pdbx_description
1 polymer ?
#
loop_
_entity_poly.entity_id
_entity_poly.type
_entity_poly.pdbx_seq_one_letter_code
_entity_poly.pdbx_strand_id
1 'polypeptide(L)'
;MRFSTILASVLGIGYFPVASGTVMSIVATVLATILARHGGGLTLVAASLIAFAIGIWACGDHVRATGRDDPSECVIDELAGQWLACAGICFTPIYPSVAAFALAFLLFRLF
;
A
#
# COMPACT_ATOMS: atom_id res chain seq x y z
N MET A 1 12.65 2.13 18.10
CA MET A 1 11.69 2.65 17.12
C MET A 1 10.30 2.65 17.75
N ARG A 2 9.50 3.71 17.55
CA ARG A 2 8.10 3.71 18.02
C ARG A 2 7.27 2.73 17.18
N PHE A 3 6.23 2.16 17.77
CA PHE A 3 5.33 1.25 17.07
C PHE A 3 4.67 1.92 15.84
N SER A 4 4.29 3.19 15.97
CA SER A 4 3.80 4.02 14.86
C SER A 4 4.78 4.13 13.69
N THR A 5 6.09 4.21 13.96
CA THR A 5 7.13 4.29 12.92
C THR A 5 7.24 2.97 12.14
N ILE A 6 7.14 1.84 12.84
CA ILE A 6 7.15 0.51 12.21
C ILE A 6 5.94 0.35 11.30
N LEU A 7 4.77 0.84 11.71
CA LEU A 7 3.55 0.77 10.92
C LEU A 7 3.56 1.75 9.74
N ALA A 8 3.90 3.02 9.98
CA ALA A 8 3.96 4.04 8.93
C ALA A 8 4.95 3.67 7.82
N SER A 9 6.09 3.07 8.18
CA SER A 9 7.10 2.59 7.24
C SER A 9 6.87 1.18 6.69
N VAL A 10 5.77 0.52 7.07
CA VAL A 10 5.44 -0.85 6.68
C VAL A 10 6.63 -1.79 6.92
N LEU A 11 6.97 -1.99 8.20
CA LEU A 11 8.08 -2.83 8.64
C LEU A 11 9.46 -2.36 8.11
N GLY A 12 9.61 -1.06 7.84
CA GLY A 12 10.87 -0.45 7.43
C GLY A 12 11.08 -0.35 5.91
N ILE A 13 10.12 -0.80 5.08
CA ILE A 13 10.16 -0.61 3.61
C ILE A 13 10.28 0.88 3.26
N GLY A 14 9.62 1.75 4.04
CA GLY A 14 9.70 3.20 3.87
C GLY A 14 11.11 3.78 3.93
N TYR A 15 12.07 3.08 4.55
CA TYR A 15 13.47 3.50 4.61
C TYR A 15 14.33 3.05 3.43
N PHE A 16 13.71 2.44 2.39
CA PHE A 16 14.45 2.09 1.18
C PHE A 16 15.03 3.37 0.54
N PRO A 17 16.33 3.38 0.17
CA PRO A 17 17.07 4.61 -0.12
C PRO A 17 16.60 5.36 -1.37
N VAL A 18 15.90 4.69 -2.30
CA VAL A 18 15.47 5.28 -3.58
C VAL A 18 14.03 4.89 -3.86
N ALA A 19 13.17 5.89 -4.02
CA ALA A 19 11.75 5.71 -4.37
C ALA A 19 11.04 4.69 -3.47
N SER A 20 11.10 4.90 -2.14
CA SER A 20 10.47 4.06 -1.11
C SER A 20 9.00 3.74 -1.44
N GLY A 21 8.24 4.73 -1.90
CA GLY A 21 6.86 4.53 -2.35
C GLY A 21 6.75 3.52 -3.50
N THR A 22 7.69 3.53 -4.46
CA THR A 22 7.64 2.59 -5.60
C THR A 22 7.93 1.18 -5.14
N VAL A 23 8.92 1.03 -4.26
CA VAL A 23 9.23 -0.26 -3.64
C VAL A 23 8.03 -0.77 -2.86
N MET A 24 7.35 0.10 -2.12
CA MET A 24 6.15 -0.26 -1.38
C MET A 24 5.00 -0.66 -2.32
N SER A 25 4.73 0.07 -3.39
CA SER A 25 3.68 -0.30 -4.34
C SER A 25 3.99 -1.61 -5.09
N ILE A 26 5.26 -1.91 -5.39
CA ILE A 26 5.66 -3.22 -5.95
C ILE A 26 5.33 -4.34 -4.95
N VAL A 27 5.78 -4.19 -3.69
CA VAL A 27 5.50 -5.16 -2.62
C VAL A 27 3.98 -5.32 -2.41
N ALA A 28 3.25 -4.21 -2.34
CA ALA A 28 1.81 -4.19 -2.18
C ALA A 28 1.09 -4.92 -3.33
N THR A 29 1.54 -4.77 -4.57
CA THR A 29 0.98 -5.47 -5.75
C THR A 29 1.21 -6.97 -5.69
N VAL A 30 2.41 -7.41 -5.29
CA VAL A 30 2.72 -8.84 -5.08
C VAL A 30 1.81 -9.42 -4.01
N LEU A 31 1.68 -8.74 -2.87
CA LEU A 31 0.79 -9.17 -1.78
C LEU A 31 -0.68 -9.16 -2.21
N ALA A 32 -1.12 -8.16 -2.97
CA ALA A 32 -2.49 -8.07 -3.47
C ALA A 32 -2.84 -9.25 -4.37
N THR A 33 -1.91 -9.68 -5.22
CA THR A 33 -2.10 -10.84 -6.09
C THR A 33 -2.34 -12.12 -5.27
N ILE A 34 -1.63 -12.29 -4.16
CA ILE A 34 -1.80 -13.43 -3.25
C ILE A 34 -3.14 -13.33 -2.51
N LEU A 35 -3.45 -12.17 -1.91
CA LEU A 35 -4.70 -11.96 -1.17
C LEU A 35 -5.93 -12.16 -2.05
N ALA A 36 -5.92 -11.60 -3.28
CA ALA A 36 -7.02 -11.72 -4.21
C ALA A 36 -7.28 -13.17 -4.64
N ARG A 37 -6.25 -13.99 -4.80
CA ARG A 37 -6.42 -15.42 -5.15
C ARG A 37 -7.19 -16.20 -4.09
N HIS A 38 -7.10 -15.80 -2.82
CA HIS A 38 -7.75 -16.50 -1.72
C HIS A 38 -9.07 -15.86 -1.27
N GLY A 39 -9.22 -14.53 -1.40
CA GLY A 39 -10.38 -13.79 -0.89
C GLY A 39 -11.06 -12.85 -1.90
N GLY A 40 -10.52 -12.71 -3.11
CA GLY A 40 -11.07 -11.86 -4.16
C GLY A 40 -10.91 -10.35 -3.89
N GLY A 41 -11.61 -9.54 -4.68
CA GLY A 41 -11.53 -8.08 -4.63
C GLY A 41 -12.02 -7.48 -3.31
N LEU A 42 -13.07 -8.04 -2.69
CA LEU A 42 -13.60 -7.53 -1.42
C LEU A 42 -12.60 -7.65 -0.27
N THR A 43 -11.77 -8.71 -0.25
CA THR A 43 -10.67 -8.83 0.71
C THR A 43 -9.64 -7.72 0.53
N LEU A 44 -9.32 -7.33 -0.71
CA LEU A 44 -8.43 -6.21 -0.97
C LEU A 44 -9.03 -4.86 -0.56
N VAL A 45 -10.33 -4.65 -0.79
CA VAL A 45 -11.03 -3.44 -0.30
C VAL A 45 -10.93 -3.37 1.22
N ALA A 46 -11.28 -4.44 1.93
CA ALA A 46 -11.21 -4.49 3.38
C ALA A 46 -9.78 -4.25 3.89
N ALA A 47 -8.78 -4.91 3.30
CA ALA A 47 -7.37 -4.75 3.66
C ALA A 47 -6.87 -3.32 3.42
N SER A 48 -7.26 -2.70 2.30
CA SER A 48 -6.96 -1.30 1.97
C SER A 48 -7.54 -0.33 3.01
N LEU A 49 -8.82 -0.49 3.37
CA LEU A 49 -9.46 0.37 4.38
C LEU A 49 -8.82 0.21 5.77
N ILE A 50 -8.44 -1.01 6.14
CA ILE A 50 -7.70 -1.26 7.39
C ILE A 50 -6.34 -0.56 7.36
N ALA A 51 -5.56 -0.72 6.27
CA ALA A 51 -4.26 -0.07 6.11
C ALA A 51 -4.39 1.47 6.15
N PHE A 52 -5.41 2.03 5.50
CA PHE A 52 -5.71 3.45 5.53
C PHE A 52 -6.02 3.96 6.94
N ALA A 53 -6.91 3.28 7.68
CA ALA A 53 -7.26 3.67 9.05
C ALA A 53 -6.05 3.60 10.00
N ILE A 54 -5.23 2.55 9.89
CA ILE A 54 -3.97 2.43 10.63
C ILE A 54 -3.00 3.56 10.24
N GLY A 55 -2.93 3.86 8.94
CA GLY A 55 -2.05 4.88 8.37
C GLY A 55 -2.31 6.29 8.91
N ILE A 56 -3.58 6.70 9.00
CA ILE A 56 -3.95 8.01 9.58
C ILE A 56 -3.34 8.19 10.97
N TRP A 57 -3.49 7.18 11.83
CA TRP A 57 -2.95 7.24 13.19
C TRP A 57 -1.42 7.12 13.20
N ALA A 58 -0.86 6.14 12.47
CA ALA A 58 0.56 5.84 12.50
C ALA A 58 1.42 6.99 11.92
N CYS A 59 1.02 7.53 10.77
CA CYS A 59 1.67 8.68 10.15
C CYS A 59 1.50 9.95 11.01
N GLY A 60 0.31 10.16 11.58
CA GLY A 60 0.06 11.30 12.46
C GLY A 60 0.94 11.30 13.71
N ASP A 61 1.10 10.16 14.38
CA ASP A 61 2.03 10.05 15.51
C ASP A 61 3.50 10.16 15.07
N HIS A 62 3.86 9.57 13.92
CA HIS A 62 5.23 9.62 13.40
C HIS A 62 5.66 11.06 13.03
N VAL A 63 4.78 11.84 12.40
CA VAL A 63 5.00 13.27 12.09
C VAL A 63 5.18 14.06 13.38
N ARG A 64 4.32 13.87 14.39
CA ARG A 64 4.46 14.54 15.70
C ARG A 64 5.75 14.17 16.42
N ALA A 65 6.21 12.92 16.27
CA ALA A 65 7.41 12.41 16.91
C ALA A 65 8.69 12.97 16.27
N THR A 66 8.70 13.11 14.95
CA THR A 66 9.88 13.52 14.17
C THR A 66 9.93 15.02 13.91
N GLY A 67 8.79 15.71 13.97
CA GLY A 67 8.66 17.11 13.58
C GLY A 67 8.87 17.34 12.08
N ARG A 68 8.90 16.27 11.27
CA ARG A 68 9.07 16.35 9.83
C ARG A 68 7.71 16.33 9.15
N ASP A 69 7.46 17.36 8.36
CA ASP A 69 6.33 17.39 7.47
C ASP A 69 6.56 16.39 6.32
N ASP A 70 5.51 15.63 6.00
CA ASP A 70 5.45 14.63 4.93
C ASP A 70 6.69 13.69 4.82
N PRO A 71 6.94 12.82 5.82
CA PRO A 71 8.09 11.94 5.83
C PRO A 71 8.02 10.91 4.69
N SER A 72 9.05 10.85 3.83
CA SER A 72 9.13 9.88 2.72
C SER A 72 9.12 8.41 3.14
N GLU A 73 9.38 8.13 4.42
CA GLU A 73 9.26 6.79 4.99
C GLU A 73 7.82 6.40 5.36
N CYS A 74 6.86 7.33 5.36
CA CYS A 74 5.45 7.02 5.52
C CYS A 74 4.93 6.46 4.19
N VAL A 75 4.89 5.14 4.04
CA VAL A 75 4.50 4.46 2.79
C VAL A 75 3.27 3.55 2.97
N ILE A 76 2.64 3.58 4.14
CA ILE A 76 1.41 2.81 4.40
C ILE A 76 0.21 3.30 3.55
N ASP A 77 0.23 4.57 3.13
CA ASP A 77 -0.67 5.13 2.13
C ASP A 77 -0.47 4.49 0.75
N GLU A 78 0.78 4.25 0.33
CA GLU A 78 1.12 3.55 -0.91
C GLU A 78 0.63 2.09 -0.89
N LEU A 79 0.72 1.44 0.27
CA LEU A 79 0.15 0.11 0.51
C LEU A 79 -1.39 0.14 0.37
N ALA A 80 -2.05 1.07 1.06
CA ALA A 80 -3.50 1.19 1.04
C ALA A 80 -4.05 1.51 -0.35
N GLY A 81 -3.48 2.51 -1.03
CA GLY A 81 -3.86 2.94 -2.37
C GLY A 81 -3.65 1.86 -3.43
N GLN A 82 -2.48 1.20 -3.42
CA GLN A 82 -2.20 0.12 -4.36
C GLN A 82 -3.16 -1.06 -4.18
N TRP A 83 -3.51 -1.42 -2.95
CA TRP A 83 -4.50 -2.47 -2.69
C TRP A 83 -5.89 -2.09 -3.19
N LEU A 84 -6.30 -0.83 -3.04
CA LEU A 84 -7.57 -0.34 -3.59
C LEU A 84 -7.59 -0.40 -5.12
N ALA A 85 -6.50 0.03 -5.77
CA ALA A 85 -6.36 -0.06 -7.22
C ALA A 85 -6.43 -1.52 -7.72
N CYS A 86 -5.74 -2.43 -7.03
CA CYS A 86 -5.79 -3.86 -7.34
C CYS A 86 -7.19 -4.46 -7.10
N ALA A 87 -7.91 -3.99 -6.08
CA ALA A 87 -9.28 -4.44 -5.83
C ALA A 87 -10.20 -4.11 -7.01
N GLY A 88 -10.04 -2.94 -7.64
CA GLY A 88 -10.77 -2.55 -8.84
C GLY A 88 -10.63 -3.56 -9.98
N ILE A 89 -9.41 -4.04 -10.23
CA ILE A 89 -9.13 -5.06 -11.26
C ILE A 89 -9.91 -6.35 -11.02
N CYS A 90 -10.07 -6.78 -9.75
CA CYS A 90 -10.80 -7.99 -9.41
C CYS A 90 -12.29 -7.96 -9.81
N PHE A 91 -12.85 -6.78 -10.10
CA PHE A 91 -14.23 -6.62 -10.56
C PHE A 91 -14.34 -6.45 -12.08
N THR A 92 -13.26 -6.70 -12.82
CA THR A 92 -13.22 -6.58 -14.28
C THR A 92 -13.07 -7.95 -14.97
N PRO A 93 -13.42 -8.08 -16.26
CA PRO A 93 -13.27 -9.33 -17.01
C PRO A 93 -11.83 -9.83 -17.20
N ILE A 94 -10.81 -8.99 -16.92
CA ILE A 94 -9.40 -9.34 -17.07
C ILE A 94 -8.81 -10.04 -15.83
N TYR A 95 -9.55 -10.10 -14.72
CA TYR A 95 -9.19 -10.94 -13.56
C TYR A 95 -9.32 -12.44 -13.91
N PRO A 96 -8.41 -13.34 -13.44
CA PRO A 96 -7.30 -13.14 -12.50
C PRO A 96 -5.92 -12.96 -13.15
N SER A 97 -5.84 -12.34 -14.34
CA SER A 97 -4.56 -12.18 -15.05
C SER A 97 -3.53 -11.42 -14.21
N VAL A 98 -2.31 -11.98 -14.10
CA VAL A 98 -1.18 -11.31 -13.43
C VAL A 98 -0.84 -9.99 -14.12
N ALA A 99 -0.99 -9.93 -15.46
CA ALA A 99 -0.79 -8.70 -16.21
C ALA A 99 -1.79 -7.60 -15.83
N ALA A 100 -2.99 -7.97 -15.35
CA ALA A 100 -3.98 -7.00 -14.88
C ALA A 100 -3.56 -6.34 -13.55
N PHE A 101 -2.88 -7.07 -12.66
CA PHE A 101 -2.28 -6.48 -11.45
C PHE A 101 -1.10 -5.57 -11.78
N ALA A 102 -0.30 -5.91 -12.78
CA ALA A 102 0.75 -5.01 -13.29
C ALA A 102 0.15 -3.72 -13.87
N LEU A 103 -1.00 -3.81 -14.57
CA LEU A 103 -1.71 -2.62 -15.04
C LEU A 103 -2.22 -1.76 -13.87
N ALA A 104 -2.80 -2.36 -12.81
CA ALA A 104 -3.17 -1.60 -11.61
C ALA A 104 -1.98 -0.92 -10.94
N PHE A 105 -0.82 -1.59 -10.87
CA PHE A 105 0.41 -0.96 -10.42
C PHE A 105 0.78 0.24 -11.27
N LEU A 106 0.84 0.10 -12.60
CA LEU A 106 1.23 1.18 -13.48
C LEU A 106 0.25 2.36 -13.39
N LEU A 107 -1.06 2.11 -13.40
CA LEU A 107 -2.06 3.16 -13.28
C LEU A 107 -1.94 3.88 -11.93
N PHE A 108 -1.78 3.15 -10.81
CA PHE A 108 -1.60 3.74 -9.50
C PHE A 108 -0.33 4.60 -9.38
N ARG A 109 0.77 4.24 -10.06
CA ARG A 109 2.00 5.05 -10.02
C ARG A 109 1.99 6.26 -10.96
N LEU A 110 1.12 6.27 -11.96
CA LEU A 110 1.03 7.35 -12.95
C LEU A 110 0.07 8.47 -12.57
N PHE A 111 -0.86 8.22 -11.64
CA PHE A 111 -1.89 9.14 -11.18
C PHE A 111 -1.82 9.34 -9.66
#